data_AF-A0A3L7XKR5-F1
#
_entry.id   AF-A0A3L7XKR5-F1
#
_cell.length_a   1.000
_cell.length_b   1.000
_cell.length_c   1.000
_cell.angle_alpha   90.00
_cell.angle_beta   90.00
_cell.angle_gamma   90.00
#
_symmetry.space_group_name_H-M   'P 1'
#
loop_
_entity.id
_entity.type
_entity.pdbx_description
1 polymer ?
#
loop_
_entity_poly.entity_id
_entity_poly.type
_entity_poly.pdbx_seq_one_letter_code
_entity_poly.pdbx_strand_id
1 'polypeptide(L)'
;MNVILNSDEAHAVLSLVSAQVLDHVELSEAGRKAIRDWRRAHDIGRAGLDDFTESINVAIGNYIDEHTTRMMRIRGAMKVKGI
;
A
#
# COMPACT_ATOMS: atom_id res chain seq x y z
N MET A 1 -9.57 -16.86 -4.29
CA MET A 1 -8.94 -15.91 -5.24
C MET A 1 -7.99 -15.07 -4.42
N ASN A 2 -6.68 -15.21 -4.62
CA ASN A 2 -5.70 -14.39 -3.91
C ASN A 2 -5.72 -13.00 -4.53
N VAL A 3 -6.07 -11.99 -3.75
CA VAL A 3 -6.11 -10.60 -4.20
C VAL A 3 -4.73 -10.01 -3.95
N ILE A 4 -3.95 -9.82 -5.00
CA ILE A 4 -2.64 -9.17 -4.93
C ILE A 4 -2.78 -7.78 -5.52
N LEU A 5 -2.55 -6.77 -4.69
CA LEU A 5 -2.57 -5.37 -5.09
C LEU A 5 -1.22 -4.96 -5.65
N ASN A 6 -1.20 -4.26 -6.78
CA ASN A 6 -0.04 -3.48 -7.22
C ASN A 6 0.01 -2.11 -6.48
N SER A 7 1.08 -1.34 -6.68
CA SER A 7 1.26 -0.05 -5.97
C SER A 7 0.15 0.96 -6.25
N ASP A 8 -0.40 1.00 -7.47
CA ASP A 8 -1.49 1.92 -7.82
C ASP A 8 -2.82 1.50 -7.15
N GLU A 9 -3.09 0.19 -7.12
CA GLU A 9 -4.26 -0.37 -6.42
C GLU A 9 -4.17 -0.18 -4.91
N ALA A 10 -2.98 -0.40 -4.33
CA ALA A 10 -2.72 -0.13 -2.92
C ALA A 10 -2.86 1.37 -2.60
N HIS A 11 -2.40 2.26 -3.49
CA HIS A 11 -2.57 3.70 -3.34
C HIS A 11 -4.05 4.11 -3.36
N ALA A 12 -4.86 3.48 -4.21
CA ALA A 12 -6.31 3.71 -4.25
C ALA A 12 -6.98 3.31 -2.92
N VAL A 13 -6.63 2.14 -2.37
CA VAL A 13 -7.13 1.68 -1.06
C VAL A 13 -6.70 2.64 0.05
N LEU A 14 -5.41 3.00 0.08
CA LEU A 14 -4.86 3.99 1.01
C LEU A 14 -5.64 5.31 0.97
N SER A 15 -5.87 5.85 -0.23
CA SER A 15 -6.57 7.11 -0.42
C SER A 15 -8.02 7.04 0.08
N LEU A 16 -8.72 5.93 -0.19
CA LEU A 16 -10.10 5.74 0.24
C LEU A 16 -10.22 5.64 1.77
N VAL A 17 -9.41 4.78 2.39
CA VAL A 17 -9.46 4.56 3.85
C VAL A 17 -9.08 5.83 4.60
N SER A 18 -8.03 6.52 4.15
CA SER A 18 -7.60 7.76 4.80
C SER A 18 -8.61 8.90 4.63
N ALA A 19 -9.32 8.99 3.49
CA ALA A 19 -10.43 9.92 3.33
C ALA A 19 -11.57 9.61 4.30
N GLN A 20 -11.96 8.34 4.41
CA GLN A 20 -13.01 7.92 5.35
C GLN A 20 -12.67 8.33 6.79
N VAL A 21 -11.41 8.18 7.20
CA VAL A 21 -10.95 8.59 8.54
C VAL A 21 -10.95 10.11 8.70
N LEU A 22 -10.48 10.87 7.71
CA LEU A 22 -10.43 12.33 7.79
C LEU A 22 -11.81 12.98 7.80
N ASP A 23 -12.76 12.40 7.06
CA ASP A 23 -14.08 12.99 6.81
C ASP A 23 -15.12 12.57 7.87
N HIS A 24 -14.97 11.39 8.46
CA HIS A 24 -15.98 10.81 9.34
C HIS A 24 -15.54 10.63 10.80
N VAL A 25 -14.29 10.94 11.14
CA VAL A 25 -13.80 10.87 12.53
C VAL A 25 -13.48 12.28 13.03
N GLU A 26 -13.94 12.61 14.23
CA GLU A 26 -13.52 13.81 14.93
C GLU A 26 -12.06 13.66 15.38
N LEU A 27 -11.16 14.22 14.58
CA LEU A 27 -9.74 14.23 14.83
C LEU A 27 -9.29 15.63 15.24
N SER A 28 -8.31 15.69 16.14
CA SER A 28 -7.58 16.93 16.41
C SER A 28 -6.85 17.40 15.15
N GLU A 29 -6.54 18.70 15.06
CA GLU A 29 -5.79 19.24 13.92
C GLU A 29 -4.40 18.60 13.76
N ALA A 30 -3.75 18.25 14.88
CA ALA A 30 -2.51 17.49 14.87
C ALA A 30 -2.70 16.10 14.25
N GLY A 31 -3.77 15.39 14.61
CA GLY A 31 -4.10 14.08 14.04
C GLY A 31 -4.40 14.15 12.54
N ARG A 32 -5.20 15.12 12.12
CA ARG A 32 -5.47 15.38 10.69
C ARG A 32 -4.20 15.67 9.91
N LYS A 33 -3.29 16.48 10.46
CA LYS A 33 -2.00 16.78 9.83
C LYS A 33 -1.14 15.51 9.71
N ALA A 34 -1.05 14.69 10.75
CA ALA A 34 -0.28 13.46 10.74
C ALA A 34 -0.76 12.50 9.63
N ILE A 35 -2.08 12.32 9.47
CA ILE A 35 -2.63 11.47 8.40
C ILE A 35 -2.30 12.04 7.01
N ARG A 36 -2.45 13.35 6.81
CA ARG A 36 -2.11 13.99 5.53
C ARG A 36 -0.62 13.86 5.18
N ASP A 37 0.26 14.04 6.17
CA ASP A 37 1.70 13.89 5.96
C ASP A 37 2.07 12.44 5.66
N TRP A 38 1.43 11.49 6.37
CA TRP A 38 1.61 10.07 6.10
C TRP A 38 1.17 9.70 4.67
N ARG A 39 0.01 10.18 4.19
CA ARG A 39 -0.41 9.99 2.79
C ARG A 39 0.62 10.51 1.79
N ARG A 40 1.19 11.69 2.02
CA ARG A 40 2.21 12.29 1.13
C ARG A 40 3.50 11.46 1.08
N ALA A 41 3.88 10.84 2.19
CA ALA A 41 5.04 9.95 2.23
C ALA A 41 4.80 8.63 1.47
N HIS A 42 3.54 8.27 1.22
CA HIS A 42 3.08 7.05 0.56
C HIS A 42 2.37 7.35 -0.77
N ASP A 43 2.73 8.48 -1.41
CA ASP A 43 2.22 8.85 -2.73
C ASP A 43 2.93 8.06 -3.83
N ILE A 44 2.38 8.10 -5.05
CA ILE A 44 2.92 7.40 -6.21
C ILE A 44 4.39 7.78 -6.44
N GLY A 45 5.25 6.77 -6.62
CA GLY A 45 6.69 6.94 -6.82
C GLY A 45 7.49 7.20 -5.54
N ARG A 46 6.86 7.16 -4.36
CA ARG A 46 7.56 7.18 -3.07
C ARG A 46 7.80 5.77 -2.56
N ALA A 47 8.97 5.56 -1.94
CA ALA A 47 9.34 4.28 -1.33
C ALA A 47 8.31 3.80 -0.30
N GLY A 48 7.68 4.72 0.44
CA GLY A 48 6.65 4.36 1.42
C GLY A 48 5.47 3.60 0.80
N LEU A 49 5.08 3.93 -0.43
CA LEU A 49 3.97 3.24 -1.10
C LEU A 49 4.31 1.78 -1.42
N ASP A 50 5.55 1.51 -1.83
CA ASP A 50 5.99 0.14 -2.14
C ASP A 50 6.00 -0.72 -0.87
N ASP A 51 6.56 -0.20 0.22
CA ASP A 51 6.59 -0.88 1.53
C ASP A 51 5.17 -1.14 2.07
N PHE A 52 4.26 -0.17 1.88
CA PHE A 52 2.85 -0.33 2.25
C PHE A 52 2.14 -1.37 1.40
N THR A 53 2.43 -1.41 0.09
CA THR A 53 1.86 -2.39 -0.84
C THR A 53 2.25 -3.80 -0.46
N GLU A 54 3.51 -4.03 -0.06
CA GLU A 54 3.94 -5.32 0.46
C GLU A 54 3.19 -5.67 1.75
N SER A 55 3.19 -4.75 2.71
CA SER A 55 2.58 -4.94 4.03
C SER A 55 1.08 -5.24 3.96
N ILE A 56 0.33 -4.52 3.12
CA ILE A 56 -1.12 -4.72 2.97
C ILE A 56 -1.43 -6.05 2.30
N ASN A 57 -0.63 -6.46 1.31
CA ASN A 57 -0.79 -7.76 0.66
C ASN A 57 -0.57 -8.92 1.63
N VAL A 58 0.42 -8.81 2.53
CA VAL A 58 0.64 -9.78 3.61
C VAL A 58 -0.56 -9.79 4.57
N ALA A 59 -1.03 -8.61 4.99
CA ALA A 59 -2.12 -8.48 5.95
C ALA A 59 -3.48 -8.99 5.43
N ILE A 60 -3.75 -8.88 4.13
CA ILE A 60 -4.98 -9.40 3.47
C ILE A 60 -5.03 -10.95 3.48
N GLY A 61 -4.00 -11.62 3.99
CA GLY A 61 -3.98 -13.07 4.09
C GLY A 61 -3.51 -13.74 2.81
N ASN A 62 -2.81 -13.01 1.94
CA ASN A 62 -1.88 -13.66 1.03
C ASN A 62 -0.73 -14.20 1.90
N TYR A 63 -0.89 -15.40 2.45
CA TYR A 63 0.26 -16.21 2.78
C TYR A 63 0.97 -16.41 1.44
N ILE A 64 2.06 -15.68 1.23
CA ILE A 64 2.77 -15.70 -0.04
C ILE A 64 3.41 -17.09 -0.13
N ASP A 65 2.67 -18.04 -0.71
CA ASP A 65 3.22 -19.31 -1.10
C ASP A 65 4.23 -19.09 -2.24
N GLU A 66 5.11 -20.07 -2.43
CA GLU A 66 6.19 -19.97 -3.42
C GLU A 66 5.65 -19.72 -4.85
N HIS A 67 4.43 -20.19 -5.13
CA HIS A 67 3.72 -20.00 -6.39
C HIS A 67 3.31 -18.53 -6.60
N THR A 68 2.77 -17.88 -5.56
CA THR A 68 2.35 -16.47 -5.58
C THR A 68 3.54 -15.53 -5.75
N THR A 69 4.68 -15.82 -5.10
CA THR A 69 5.95 -15.12 -5.33
C THR A 69 6.40 -15.20 -6.80
N ARG A 70 6.28 -16.37 -7.43
CA ARG A 70 6.64 -16.54 -8.86
C ARG A 70 5.71 -15.77 -9.79
N MET A 71 4.43 -15.65 -9.47
CA MET A 71 3.51 -14.82 -10.26
C MET A 71 3.89 -13.33 -10.22
N MET A 72 4.31 -12.80 -9.06
CA MET A 72 4.80 -11.42 -8.95
C MET A 72 6.09 -11.21 -9.76
N ARG A 73 6.99 -12.21 -9.84
CA ARG A 73 8.18 -12.19 -10.72
C ARG A 73 7.81 -12.11 -12.20
N ILE A 74 6.84 -12.91 -12.66
CA ILE A 74 6.48 -13.03 -14.09
C ILE A 74 5.70 -11.81 -14.58
N ARG A 75 4.87 -11.19 -13.73
CA ARG A 75 4.14 -9.95 -14.05
C ARG A 75 5.02 -8.69 -14.04
N GLY A 76 6.35 -8.84 -13.89
CA GLY A 76 7.31 -7.73 -13.94
C GLY A 76 7.38 -6.87 -12.67
N ALA A 77 6.72 -7.28 -11.58
CA ALA A 77 6.55 -6.46 -10.38
C ALA A 77 7.74 -6.53 -9.40
N MET A 78 8.70 -7.43 -9.60
CA MET A 78 10.01 -7.23 -8.99
C MET A 78 10.89 -6.42 -9.94
N LYS A 79 10.90 -5.10 -9.73
CA LYS A 79 12.16 -4.36 -9.89
C LYS A 79 13.15 -5.00 -8.92
N VAL A 80 13.89 -6.00 -9.41
CA VAL A 80 15.15 -6.40 -8.80
C VAL A 80 15.98 -5.14 -8.76
N LYS A 81 16.08 -4.53 -7.58
CA LYS A 81 17.08 -3.51 -7.30
C LYS A 81 18.41 -4.23 -7.53
N GLY A 82 19.03 -3.97 -8.67
CA GLY A 82 20.31 -4.55 -9.02
C GLY A 82 21.36 -4.02 -8.06
N ILE A 83 22.05 -4.98 -7.44
CA ILE A 83 23.29 -4.88 -6.65
C ILE A 83 23.14 -4.17 -5.29
#